data_AF-A0AAD9LQW5-F1
#
_entry.id   AF-A0AAD9LQW5-F1
#
_cell.length_a   1.000
_cell.length_b   1.000
_cell.length_c   1.000
_cell.angle_alpha   90.00
_cell.angle_beta   90.00
_cell.angle_gamma   90.00
#
_symmetry.space_group_name_H-M   'P 1'
#
loop_
_entity.id
_entity.type
_entity.pdbx_description
1 polymer ?
#
loop_
_entity_poly.entity_id
_entity_poly.type
_entity_poly.pdbx_seq_one_letter_code
_entity_poly.pdbx_strand_id
1 'polypeptide(L)'
;MQSVAEEWCVVHNSHVHHITLFSTEQSDSSAVRRTMSQGRILPLELIDKCIGSKLWIVMKGDKEFIGTLRGFDDYVNMVLDDVTEYEITPEGKREVKLDQVLLNGNNVCLLVPGGFPTTA
;
A
#
# COMPACT_ATOMS: atom_id res chain seq x y z
N MET A 1 -2.03 -7.74 -31.27
CA MET A 1 -2.12 -6.64 -30.29
C MET A 1 -3.58 -6.53 -29.87
N GLN A 2 -3.94 -7.00 -28.68
CA GLN A 2 -5.28 -6.81 -28.14
C GLN A 2 -5.22 -5.64 -27.16
N SER A 3 -6.04 -4.62 -27.40
CA SER A 3 -6.34 -3.56 -26.43
C SER A 3 -7.51 -4.03 -25.58
N VAL A 4 -7.33 -4.14 -24.26
CA VAL A 4 -8.44 -4.29 -23.33
C VAL A 4 -8.90 -2.89 -22.91
N ALA A 5 -10.20 -2.63 -23.05
CA ALA A 5 -10.84 -1.42 -22.55
C ALA A 5 -11.46 -1.76 -21.20
N GLU A 6 -11.08 -1.05 -20.15
CA GLU A 6 -11.71 -1.15 -18.84
C GLU A 6 -12.50 0.13 -18.58
N GLU A 7 -13.79 -0.01 -18.27
CA GLU A 7 -14.64 1.07 -17.79
C GLU A 7 -14.57 1.15 -16.27
N TRP A 8 -14.20 2.32 -15.76
CA TRP A 8 -14.21 2.61 -14.34
C TRP A 8 -15.20 3.75 -14.05
N CYS A 9 -16.13 3.54 -13.12
CA CYS A 9 -17.01 4.59 -12.61
C CYS A 9 -16.25 5.45 -11.60
N VAL A 10 -15.91 6.69 -11.97
CA VAL A 10 -15.40 7.68 -11.01
C VAL A 10 -16.58 8.55 -10.56
N VAL A 11 -16.92 8.48 -9.27
CA VAL A 11 -17.96 9.34 -8.68
C VAL A 11 -17.32 10.61 -8.15
N HIS A 12 -17.64 11.75 -8.77
CA HIS A 12 -17.28 13.07 -8.25
C HIS A 12 -18.54 13.92 -8.11
N ASN A 13 -18.80 14.42 -6.89
CA ASN A 13 -19.86 15.39 -6.60
C ASN A 13 -21.26 15.02 -7.14
N SER A 14 -21.67 13.76 -6.91
CA SER A 14 -22.98 13.20 -7.27
C SER A 14 -23.29 13.08 -8.77
N HIS A 15 -22.29 13.18 -9.66
CA HIS A 15 -22.42 12.88 -11.08
C HIS A 15 -21.45 11.77 -11.50
N VAL A 16 -21.93 10.86 -12.35
CA VAL A 16 -21.15 9.74 -12.89
C VAL A 16 -20.64 10.12 -14.27
N HIS A 17 -19.32 10.11 -14.47
CA HIS A 17 -18.71 10.27 -15.78
C HIS A 17 -18.04 8.96 -16.22
N HIS A 18 -18.31 8.52 -17.45
CA HIS A 18 -17.61 7.40 -18.08
C HIS A 18 -16.33 7.91 -18.76
N ILE A 19 -15.18 7.37 -18.39
CA ILE A 19 -13.90 7.62 -19.05
C ILE A 19 -13.30 6.25 -19.40
N THR A 20 -12.85 6.09 -20.64
CA THR A 20 -12.17 4.89 -21.12
C THR A 20 -10.67 5.14 -21.22
N LEU A 21 -9.88 4.44 -20.41
CA LEU A 21 -8.42 4.45 -20.50
C LEU A 21 -7.93 3.18 -21.19
N PHE A 22 -7.00 3.33 -22.14
CA PHE A 22 -6.38 2.22 -22.85
C PHE A 22 -4.97 2.00 -22.29
N SER A 23 -4.68 0.80 -21.78
CA SER A 23 -3.30 0.40 -21.45
C SER A 23 -2.75 -0.52 -22.54
N THR A 24 -1.48 -0.33 -22.91
CA THR A 24 -0.79 -1.17 -23.90
C THR A 24 0.27 -1.98 -23.16
N GLU A 25 0.11 -3.29 -23.03
CA GLU A 25 1.11 -4.14 -22.38
C GLU A 25 2.15 -4.69 -23.37
N GLN A 26 3.44 -4.60 -22.99
CA GLN A 26 4.57 -5.24 -23.66
C GLN A 26 4.87 -6.60 -23.03
N SER A 27 5.21 -7.57 -23.90
CA SER A 27 5.54 -8.95 -23.56
C SER A 27 6.98 -9.08 -23.08
N ASP A 28 7.19 -9.55 -21.85
CA ASP A 28 8.44 -10.22 -21.49
C ASP A 28 8.17 -11.64 -20.98
N SER A 29 9.02 -12.56 -21.42
CA SER A 29 8.82 -14.00 -21.42
C SER A 29 9.72 -14.68 -20.39
N SER A 30 9.18 -15.04 -19.22
CA SER A 30 9.41 -16.31 -18.51
C SER A 30 9.02 -16.21 -17.03
N ALA A 31 7.73 -16.32 -16.72
CA ALA A 31 7.27 -16.72 -15.39
C ALA A 31 5.86 -17.28 -15.52
N VAL A 32 5.62 -18.42 -14.87
CA VAL A 32 4.32 -19.09 -14.75
C VAL A 32 3.21 -18.05 -14.55
N ARG A 33 2.34 -17.88 -15.55
CA ARG A 33 1.10 -17.11 -15.42
C ARG A 33 0.25 -17.81 -14.37
N ARG A 34 0.33 -17.36 -13.12
CA ARG A 34 -0.72 -17.64 -12.14
C ARG A 34 -1.99 -17.08 -12.74
N THR A 35 -2.95 -17.94 -13.01
CA THR A 35 -4.34 -17.54 -13.27
C THR A 35 -4.72 -16.58 -12.16
N MET A 36 -4.82 -15.27 -12.47
CA MET A 36 -5.45 -14.32 -11.58
C MET A 36 -6.92 -14.73 -11.54
N SER A 37 -7.27 -15.61 -10.60
CA SER A 37 -8.67 -15.83 -10.29
C SER A 37 -9.23 -14.45 -9.97
N GLN A 38 -10.38 -14.13 -10.56
CA GLN A 38 -11.24 -13.01 -10.17
C GLN A 38 -11.81 -13.29 -8.76
N GLY A 39 -10.91 -13.54 -7.82
CA GLY A 39 -11.17 -13.95 -6.46
C GLY A 39 -11.07 -12.75 -5.55
N ARG A 40 -12.01 -12.64 -4.61
CA ARG A 40 -11.97 -11.64 -3.55
C ARG A 40 -10.68 -11.86 -2.74
N ILE A 41 -9.76 -10.90 -2.78
CA ILE A 41 -8.54 -10.95 -1.96
C ILE A 41 -8.95 -10.71 -0.51
N LEU A 42 -8.53 -11.59 0.40
CA LEU A 42 -8.74 -11.39 1.82
C LEU A 42 -7.78 -10.31 2.36
N PRO A 43 -8.18 -9.49 3.35
CA PRO A 43 -7.32 -8.44 3.87
C PRO A 43 -5.94 -8.93 4.34
N LEU A 44 -5.86 -10.08 5.03
CA LEU A 44 -4.58 -10.66 5.45
C LEU A 44 -3.76 -11.20 4.26
N GLU A 45 -4.44 -11.71 3.22
CA GLU A 45 -3.78 -12.16 1.98
C GLU A 45 -3.17 -10.98 1.22
N LEU A 46 -3.79 -9.78 1.31
CA LEU A 46 -3.22 -8.57 0.75
C LEU A 46 -1.93 -8.16 1.47
N ILE A 47 -1.89 -8.25 2.80
CA ILE A 47 -0.70 -7.91 3.59
C ILE A 47 0.43 -8.91 3.31
N ASP A 48 0.11 -10.21 3.19
CA ASP A 48 1.07 -11.25 2.81
C ASP A 48 1.74 -10.96 1.46
N LYS A 49 0.96 -10.53 0.47
CA LYS A 49 1.48 -10.09 -0.84
C LYS A 49 2.40 -8.88 -0.76
N CYS A 50 2.37 -8.11 0.32
CA CYS A 50 3.20 -6.93 0.52
C CYS A 50 4.53 -7.24 1.23
N ILE A 51 4.79 -8.48 1.65
CA ILE A 51 6.08 -8.85 2.23
C ILE A 51 7.21 -8.61 1.22
N GLY A 52 8.29 -7.98 1.68
CA GLY A 52 9.41 -7.53 0.86
C GLY A 52 9.15 -6.23 0.11
N SER A 53 7.95 -5.66 0.18
CA SER A 53 7.60 -4.39 -0.44
C SER A 53 7.53 -3.26 0.59
N LYS A 54 7.69 -2.02 0.11
CA LYS A 54 7.56 -0.83 0.95
C LYS A 54 6.09 -0.53 1.22
N LEU A 55 5.76 -0.32 2.49
CA LEU A 55 4.44 0.06 2.98
C LEU A 55 4.51 1.45 3.59
N TRP A 56 3.44 2.23 3.41
CA TRP A 56 3.12 3.36 4.26
C TRP A 56 2.03 2.95 5.25
N ILE A 57 2.34 3.09 6.54
CA ILE A 57 1.52 2.65 7.66
C ILE A 57 1.14 3.87 8.48
N VAL A 58 -0.16 4.09 8.64
CA VAL A 58 -0.70 5.16 9.49
C VAL A 58 -1.12 4.55 10.81
N MET A 59 -0.61 5.09 11.91
CA MET A 59 -0.92 4.63 13.26
C MET A 59 -2.01 5.51 13.89
N LYS A 60 -2.56 5.08 15.02
CA LYS A 60 -3.40 5.91 15.89
C LYS A 60 -2.55 7.07 16.43
N GLY A 61 -3.13 8.27 16.37
CA GLY A 61 -2.43 9.51 16.67
C GLY A 61 -1.75 10.08 15.42
N ASP A 62 -0.72 10.89 15.65
CA ASP A 62 -0.07 11.70 14.63
C ASP A 62 1.24 11.06 14.13
N LYS A 63 1.26 9.73 13.99
CA LYS A 63 2.45 8.95 13.60
C LYS A 63 2.21 8.11 12.35
N GLU A 64 3.20 8.16 11.46
CA GLU A 64 3.23 7.38 10.23
C GLU A 64 4.59 6.73 10.04
N PHE A 65 4.62 5.58 9.38
CA PHE A 65 5.84 4.82 9.12
C PHE A 65 5.90 4.44 7.65
N ILE A 66 7.05 4.61 7.04
CA ILE A 66 7.34 4.06 5.72
C ILE A 66 8.48 3.08 5.86
N GLY A 67 8.26 1.81 5.55
CA GLY A 67 9.30 0.78 5.71
C GLY A 67 9.03 -0.42 4.82
N THR A 68 10.03 -1.28 4.66
CA THR A 68 9.91 -2.53 3.92
C THR A 68 9.35 -3.61 4.85
N LEU A 69 8.18 -4.17 4.52
CA LEU A 69 7.55 -5.20 5.36
C LEU A 69 8.37 -6.49 5.34
N ARG A 70 8.83 -6.95 6.50
CA ARG A 70 9.54 -8.23 6.65
C ARG A 70 8.62 -9.38 6.99
N GLY A 71 7.57 -9.08 7.75
CA GLY A 71 6.58 -10.06 8.16
C GLY A 71 5.58 -9.44 9.11
N PHE A 72 4.50 -10.17 9.35
CA PHE A 72 3.44 -9.81 10.26
C PHE A 72 2.89 -11.07 10.96
N ASP A 73 2.10 -10.89 12.01
CA ASP A 73 1.39 -11.96 12.70
C ASP A 73 -0.14 -11.81 12.58
N ASP A 74 -0.90 -12.73 13.19
CA ASP A 74 -2.37 -12.70 13.18
C ASP A 74 -2.98 -11.45 13.83
N TYR A 75 -2.22 -10.76 14.70
CA TYR A 75 -2.61 -9.49 15.33
C TYR A 75 -2.16 -8.28 14.51
N VAL A 76 -1.51 -8.50 13.36
CA VAL A 76 -0.93 -7.49 12.50
C VAL A 76 0.16 -6.67 13.22
N ASN A 77 0.87 -7.29 14.17
CA ASN A 77 2.16 -6.76 14.60
C ASN A 77 3.13 -6.92 13.43
N MET A 78 3.88 -5.87 13.08
CA MET A 78 4.65 -5.83 11.84
C MET A 78 6.11 -5.54 12.12
N VAL A 79 7.00 -6.30 11.46
CA VAL A 79 8.43 -6.01 11.43
C VAL A 79 8.74 -5.28 10.14
N LEU A 80 9.33 -4.08 10.25
CA LEU A 80 9.74 -3.27 9.12
C LEU A 80 11.25 -3.02 9.14
N ASP A 81 11.88 -3.05 7.97
CA ASP A 81 13.26 -2.61 7.75
C ASP A 81 13.30 -1.27 6.98
N ASP A 82 14.42 -0.54 7.05
CA ASP A 82 14.68 0.72 6.34
C ASP A 82 13.54 1.74 6.52
N VAL A 83 13.26 2.03 7.80
CA VAL A 83 12.05 2.73 8.22
C VAL A 83 12.29 4.23 8.31
N THR A 84 11.35 5.00 7.77
CA THR A 84 11.20 6.42 8.05
C THR A 84 9.94 6.63 8.89
N GLU A 85 10.10 7.07 10.12
CA GLU A 85 9.02 7.53 11.00
C GLU A 85 8.76 9.01 10.76
N TYR A 86 7.48 9.34 10.68
CA TYR A 86 6.97 10.70 10.62
C TYR A 86 6.06 10.95 11.82
N GLU A 87 6.34 12.02 12.57
CA GLU A 87 5.52 12.48 13.68
C GLU A 87 5.04 13.90 13.38
N ILE A 88 3.73 14.13 13.42
CA ILE A 88 3.15 15.47 13.29
C ILE A 88 3.21 16.10 14.68
N THR A 89 4.04 17.13 14.81
CA THR A 89 4.17 17.94 16.04
C THR A 89 3.57 19.33 15.80
N PRO A 90 3.19 20.08 16.84
CA PRO A 90 2.75 21.46 16.70
C PRO A 90 3.77 22.36 15.97
N GLU A 91 5.06 22.02 16.06
CA GLU A 91 6.18 22.73 15.44
C GLU A 91 6.44 22.29 13.98
N GLY A 92 5.76 21.25 13.50
CA GLY A 92 5.88 20.72 12.14
C GLY A 92 6.04 19.21 12.06
N LYS A 93 6.40 18.70 10.87
CA LYS A 93 6.63 17.27 10.65
C LYS A 93 8.05 16.90 11.04
N ARG A 94 8.20 16.01 12.03
CA ARG A 94 9.50 15.45 12.42
C ARG A 94 9.72 14.13 11.68
N GLU A 95 10.87 14.00 11.02
CA GLU A 95 11.31 12.77 10.35
C GLU A 95 12.43 12.10 11.16
N VAL A 96 12.31 10.79 11.40
CA VAL A 96 13.34 9.96 12.03
C VAL A 96 13.57 8.71 11.19
N LYS A 97 14.84 8.35 10.95
CA LYS A 97 15.22 7.12 10.24
C LYS A 97 15.65 6.06 11.24
N LEU A 98 15.16 4.84 11.04
CA LEU A 98 15.40 3.69 11.90
C LEU A 98 15.70 2.48 11.01
N ASP A 99 16.69 1.68 11.42
CA ASP A 99 17.09 0.51 10.63
C ASP A 99 16.01 -0.58 10.65
N GLN A 100 15.39 -0.81 11.80
CA GLN A 100 14.34 -1.80 11.99
C GLN A 100 13.37 -1.37 13.09
N VAL A 101 12.08 -1.69 12.93
CA VAL A 101 11.02 -1.42 13.90
C VAL A 101 10.06 -2.60 14.00
N LEU A 102 9.63 -2.91 15.22
CA LEU A 102 8.45 -3.73 15.49
C LEU A 102 7.27 -2.82 15.82
N LEU A 103 6.25 -2.81 14.97
CA LEU A 103 5.02 -2.05 15.16
C LEU A 103 3.94 -2.90 15.82
N ASN A 104 3.22 -2.28 16.77
CA ASN A 104 2.09 -2.90 17.45
C ASN A 104 0.82 -2.80 16.59
N GLY A 105 0.25 -3.94 16.22
CA GLY A 105 -0.93 -4.04 15.36
C GLY A 105 -2.18 -3.36 15.91
N ASN A 106 -2.32 -3.25 17.24
CA ASN A 106 -3.48 -2.58 17.87
C ASN A 106 -3.57 -1.08 17.55
N ASN A 107 -2.44 -0.47 17.20
CA ASN A 107 -2.36 0.95 16.89
C ASN A 107 -2.35 1.22 15.38
N VAL A 108 -2.42 0.20 14.53
CA VAL A 108 -2.46 0.38 13.07
C VAL A 108 -3.86 0.84 12.64
N CYS A 109 -3.93 1.91 11.86
CA CYS A 109 -5.17 2.44 11.28
C CYS A 109 -5.30 2.11 9.79
N LEU A 110 -4.22 2.29 9.03
CA LEU A 110 -4.21 2.13 7.58
C LEU A 110 -2.88 1.54 7.10
N LEU A 111 -2.96 0.69 6.08
CA LEU A 111 -1.82 0.13 5.35
C LEU A 111 -1.96 0.48 3.87
N VAL A 112 -0.95 1.15 3.32
CA VAL A 112 -0.92 1.58 1.92
C VAL A 112 0.29 0.95 1.22
N PRO A 113 0.08 -0.11 0.42
CA PRO A 113 1.13 -0.72 -0.39
C PRO A 113 1.67 0.25 -1.43
N GLY A 114 3.00 0.46 -1.45
CA GLY A 114 3.65 1.37 -2.40
C GLY A 114 3.28 2.85 -2.24
N GLY A 115 2.55 3.20 -1.17
CA GLY A 115 2.20 4.57 -0.84
C GLY A 115 3.36 5.34 -0.24
N PHE A 116 3.31 6.66 -0.38
CA PHE A 116 4.18 7.60 0.31
C PHE A 116 3.30 8.77 0.77
N PRO A 117 3.59 9.39 1.93
CA PRO A 117 2.91 10.59 2.35
C PRO A 117 3.26 11.70 1.36
N THR A 118 2.28 12.12 0.57
CA THR A 118 2.43 13.25 -0.34
C THR A 118 2.76 14.48 0.49
N THR A 119 3.92 15.09 0.24
CA THR A 119 4.27 16.38 0.82
C THR A 119 3.28 17.41 0.25
N ALA A 120 2.36 17.88 1.08
CA ALA A 120 1.53 19.05 0.78
C ALA A 120 2.32 20.33 1.02
#